data_AF-A0A519V7L1-F1
#
_entry.id   AF-A0A519V7L1-F1
#
_cell.length_a   1.000
_cell.length_b   1.000
_cell.length_c   1.000
_cell.angle_alpha   90.00
_cell.angle_beta   90.00
_cell.angle_gamma   90.00
#
_symmetry.space_group_name_H-M   'P 1'
#
loop_
_entity.id
_entity.type
_entity.pdbx_description
1 polymer ?
#
loop_
_entity_poly.entity_id
_entity_poly.type
_entity_poly.pdbx_seq_one_letter_code
_entity_poly.pdbx_strand_id
1 'polypeptide(L)'
;GDKKYLTLAKKFSDLSILNPLLNQKDALSGLHANTQIPKVIGFEQIAKVAHDANWANAADFFWQTVVKNRSISIGGNSVREHFNPTNNFSSMIDSREGPETCNSYNMLRLTKQLFLANPSANYVDYYERTLYNHILSSQSKTGGFVYFTPIRPAHYRVYSSAQEGFWCCVGSGLENHAKYGELIYAHSKTELFVNLYMASTLSWKEKGLTLTQQTNFPNTETSKLTIKVNKPSSFAINFRYPAWVTNNTLTIFINGKKQVVTKNAAGYASIQRLWKTGDVVNITLPMHNTTEFLPDQSNWVSFLHGPIVLAAEIDTLKPKNLIADGSRMGHIAAEALFPIDKAPLIVGAKDKLASKIKSGAANMQFNASNLIYQAQYKNLKLVPFYEIQGSRYMLYWPYTNEAGLQEKLAQISKIEKAKNELDAQTVDMINTGEQQPESDHNFKGEQTENGTFLERHFRNSKDWFSYELNNRNLNGNKLRLTLYGKDKNKNFEVYINQILLTTINLDGSKGDGFYEVEFEIPSTLRKEKMEVKFVAQQKSQVANIYEVRLMK
;
A
#
# COMPACT_ATOMS: atom_id res chain seq x y z
N GLY A 1 24.57 2.54 -28.05
CA GLY A 1 25.01 1.61 -29.11
C GLY A 1 26.15 0.70 -28.70
N ASP A 2 26.94 1.02 -27.66
CA ASP A 2 28.05 0.17 -27.21
C ASP A 2 27.53 -1.05 -26.43
N LYS A 3 27.84 -2.26 -26.92
CA LYS A 3 27.36 -3.54 -26.38
C LYS A 3 27.91 -3.85 -24.98
N LYS A 4 29.05 -3.27 -24.57
CA LYS A 4 29.65 -3.57 -23.26
C LYS A 4 28.72 -3.22 -22.09
N TYR A 5 27.88 -2.18 -22.26
CA TYR A 5 26.90 -1.78 -21.25
C TYR A 5 25.75 -2.76 -21.12
N LEU A 6 25.31 -3.38 -22.24
CA LEU A 6 24.30 -4.44 -22.19
C LEU A 6 24.86 -5.69 -21.51
N THR A 7 26.10 -6.06 -21.82
CA THR A 7 26.80 -7.17 -21.14
C THR A 7 26.91 -6.90 -19.63
N LEU A 8 27.27 -5.68 -19.25
CA LEU A 8 27.34 -5.28 -17.83
C LEU A 8 25.96 -5.34 -17.16
N ALA A 9 24.93 -4.81 -17.79
CA ALA A 9 23.55 -4.83 -17.26
C ALA A 9 23.05 -6.27 -17.01
N LYS A 10 23.35 -7.20 -17.93
CA LYS A 10 23.05 -8.63 -17.74
C LYS A 10 23.82 -9.23 -16.55
N LYS A 11 25.09 -8.86 -16.34
CA LYS A 11 25.87 -9.31 -15.17
C LYS A 11 25.33 -8.77 -13.84
N PHE A 12 24.74 -7.58 -13.83
CA PHE A 12 24.10 -6.98 -12.66
C PHE A 12 22.65 -7.47 -12.42
N SER A 13 22.14 -8.35 -13.30
CA SER A 13 20.77 -8.87 -13.17
C SER A 13 20.73 -9.99 -12.13
N ASP A 14 19.92 -9.79 -11.10
CA ASP A 14 19.74 -10.78 -10.02
C ASP A 14 18.94 -11.99 -10.51
N LEU A 15 19.66 -13.08 -10.79
CA LEU A 15 19.09 -14.32 -11.31
C LEU A 15 18.17 -15.02 -10.30
N SER A 16 18.31 -14.76 -9.00
CA SER A 16 17.44 -15.35 -7.98
C SER A 16 16.00 -14.84 -8.08
N ILE A 17 15.82 -13.61 -8.59
CA ILE A 17 14.51 -13.02 -8.89
C ILE A 17 14.08 -13.32 -10.32
N LEU A 18 14.99 -13.22 -11.29
CA LEU A 18 14.66 -13.42 -12.70
C LEU A 18 14.25 -14.86 -13.02
N ASN A 19 14.95 -15.87 -12.49
CA ASN A 19 14.70 -17.27 -12.85
C ASN A 19 13.28 -17.75 -12.48
N PRO A 20 12.74 -17.47 -11.27
CA PRO A 20 11.33 -17.75 -10.98
C PRO A 20 10.37 -17.07 -11.96
N LEU A 21 10.61 -15.80 -12.31
CA LEU A 21 9.75 -15.04 -13.22
C LEU A 21 9.78 -15.60 -14.65
N LEU A 22 10.94 -16.05 -15.14
CA LEU A 22 11.07 -16.74 -16.43
C LEU A 22 10.24 -18.05 -16.47
N ASN A 23 10.05 -18.68 -15.32
CA ASN A 23 9.23 -19.88 -15.15
C ASN A 23 7.79 -19.56 -14.72
N GLN A 24 7.35 -18.30 -14.82
CA GLN A 24 6.02 -17.84 -14.40
C GLN A 24 5.65 -18.26 -12.96
N LYS A 25 6.64 -18.21 -12.06
CA LYS A 25 6.47 -18.55 -10.64
C LYS A 25 6.55 -17.29 -9.79
N ASP A 26 5.48 -17.02 -9.03
CA ASP A 26 5.49 -16.03 -7.96
C ASP A 26 6.27 -16.57 -6.75
N ALA A 27 7.41 -15.96 -6.46
CA ALA A 27 8.24 -16.25 -5.28
C ALA A 27 8.51 -14.96 -4.48
N LEU A 28 7.54 -14.02 -4.47
CA LEU A 28 7.74 -12.67 -3.93
C LEU A 28 7.41 -12.53 -2.44
N SER A 29 6.61 -13.45 -1.87
CA SER A 29 6.15 -13.33 -0.48
C SER A 29 7.32 -13.23 0.50
N GLY A 30 7.27 -12.22 1.39
CA GLY A 30 8.30 -11.92 2.37
C GLY A 30 9.48 -11.11 1.83
N LEU A 31 9.57 -10.86 0.52
CA LEU A 31 10.64 -10.01 -0.03
C LEU A 31 10.28 -8.53 0.11
N HIS A 32 11.28 -7.69 0.36
CA HIS A 32 11.14 -6.24 0.29
C HIS A 32 10.74 -5.83 -1.14
N ALA A 33 9.55 -5.22 -1.29
CA ALA A 33 8.91 -4.97 -2.56
C ALA A 33 9.68 -3.95 -3.42
N ASN A 34 9.99 -2.77 -2.86
CA ASN A 34 10.71 -1.72 -3.58
C ASN A 34 12.12 -2.15 -4.01
N THR A 35 12.72 -3.16 -3.37
CA THR A 35 13.99 -3.72 -3.81
C THR A 35 13.83 -4.53 -5.11
N GLN A 36 12.69 -5.19 -5.31
CA GLN A 36 12.49 -6.08 -6.46
C GLN A 36 11.98 -5.34 -7.70
N ILE A 37 11.06 -4.38 -7.54
CA ILE A 37 10.42 -3.70 -8.68
C ILE A 37 11.45 -3.03 -9.61
N PRO A 38 12.48 -2.30 -9.12
CA PRO A 38 13.55 -1.74 -9.95
C PRO A 38 14.38 -2.80 -10.70
N LYS A 39 14.60 -3.97 -10.11
CA LYS A 39 15.29 -5.08 -10.81
C LYS A 39 14.47 -5.50 -12.04
N VAL A 40 13.15 -5.61 -11.90
CA VAL A 40 12.24 -5.98 -12.99
C VAL A 40 12.13 -4.89 -14.05
N ILE A 41 12.13 -3.61 -13.67
CA ILE A 41 12.30 -2.50 -14.62
C ILE A 41 13.61 -2.66 -15.41
N GLY A 42 14.69 -3.07 -14.74
CA GLY A 42 15.96 -3.41 -15.38
C GLY A 42 15.84 -4.57 -16.36
N PHE A 43 15.12 -5.64 -15.99
CA PHE A 43 14.89 -6.79 -16.87
C PHE A 43 14.14 -6.41 -18.14
N GLU A 44 13.07 -5.62 -18.03
CA GLU A 44 12.31 -5.11 -19.18
C GLU A 44 13.18 -4.19 -20.06
N GLN A 45 13.97 -3.31 -19.44
CA GLN A 45 14.88 -2.43 -20.19
C GLN A 45 15.97 -3.21 -20.94
N ILE A 46 16.49 -4.30 -20.34
CA ILE A 46 17.43 -5.23 -21.00
C ILE A 46 16.72 -5.98 -22.13
N ALA A 47 15.51 -6.48 -21.89
CA ALA A 47 14.68 -7.18 -22.87
C ALA A 47 14.46 -6.33 -24.11
N LYS A 48 14.08 -5.06 -23.92
CA LYS A 48 13.87 -4.08 -24.99
C LYS A 48 15.12 -3.84 -25.85
N VAL A 49 16.29 -3.70 -25.23
CA VAL A 49 17.55 -3.42 -25.95
C VAL A 49 18.13 -4.68 -26.60
N ALA A 50 17.94 -5.85 -25.98
CA ALA A 50 18.44 -7.12 -26.47
C ALA A 50 17.46 -7.84 -27.41
N HIS A 51 16.23 -7.34 -27.55
CA HIS A 51 15.11 -8.03 -28.22
C HIS A 51 14.82 -9.42 -27.62
N ASP A 52 14.86 -9.53 -26.29
CA ASP A 52 14.70 -10.80 -25.55
C ASP A 52 13.25 -10.96 -25.05
N ALA A 53 12.44 -11.72 -25.77
CA ALA A 53 11.04 -11.94 -25.43
C ALA A 53 10.85 -12.67 -24.09
N ASN A 54 11.80 -13.50 -23.66
CA ASN A 54 11.66 -14.24 -22.41
C ASN A 54 11.76 -13.29 -21.21
N TRP A 55 12.69 -12.35 -21.24
CA TRP A 55 12.85 -11.34 -20.19
C TRP A 55 11.68 -10.35 -20.17
N ALA A 56 11.15 -9.98 -21.34
CA ALA A 56 9.93 -9.17 -21.43
C ALA A 56 8.72 -9.88 -20.81
N ASN A 57 8.52 -11.16 -21.14
CA ASN A 57 7.45 -11.98 -20.56
C ASN A 57 7.61 -12.16 -19.04
N ALA A 58 8.84 -12.28 -18.53
CA ALA A 58 9.11 -12.32 -17.09
C ALA A 58 8.73 -11.01 -16.39
N ALA A 59 8.99 -9.86 -17.02
CA ALA A 59 8.60 -8.55 -16.50
C ALA A 59 7.08 -8.33 -16.53
N ASP A 60 6.40 -8.73 -17.61
CA ASP A 60 4.94 -8.72 -17.67
C ASP A 60 4.32 -9.66 -16.62
N PHE A 61 4.84 -10.88 -16.47
CA PHE A 61 4.36 -11.82 -15.44
C PHE A 61 4.48 -11.25 -14.03
N PHE A 62 5.60 -10.59 -13.72
CA PHE A 62 5.76 -9.87 -12.45
C PHE A 62 4.69 -8.80 -12.27
N TRP A 63 4.49 -7.95 -13.29
CA TRP A 63 3.49 -6.88 -13.25
C TRP A 63 2.09 -7.44 -13.03
N GLN A 64 1.68 -8.46 -13.80
CA GLN A 64 0.37 -9.10 -13.68
C GLN A 64 0.15 -9.65 -12.27
N THR A 65 1.15 -10.35 -11.74
CA THR A 65 1.13 -10.95 -10.40
C THR A 65 0.98 -9.89 -9.32
N VAL A 66 1.78 -8.81 -9.37
CA VAL A 66 1.73 -7.75 -8.35
C VAL A 66 0.41 -6.99 -8.43
N VAL A 67 -0.03 -6.61 -9.63
CA VAL A 67 -1.26 -5.83 -9.82
C VAL A 67 -2.51 -6.62 -9.43
N LYS A 68 -2.62 -7.89 -9.85
CA LYS A 68 -3.84 -8.69 -9.62
C LYS A 68 -3.93 -9.27 -8.21
N ASN A 69 -2.80 -9.69 -7.64
CA ASN A 69 -2.82 -10.53 -6.43
C ASN A 69 -2.24 -9.84 -5.19
N ARG A 70 -1.55 -8.70 -5.35
CA ARG A 70 -0.77 -8.06 -4.27
C ARG A 70 -1.06 -6.56 -4.11
N SER A 71 -1.87 -5.98 -4.99
CA SER A 71 -2.22 -4.55 -4.95
C SER A 71 -3.64 -4.36 -4.46
N ILE A 72 -3.87 -3.26 -3.75
CA ILE A 72 -5.18 -2.88 -3.21
C ILE A 72 -5.82 -1.77 -4.04
N SER A 73 -7.01 -1.28 -3.65
CA SER A 73 -7.84 -0.38 -4.45
C SER A 73 -7.13 0.90 -4.90
N ILE A 74 -6.22 1.46 -4.09
CA ILE A 74 -5.43 2.64 -4.47
C ILE A 74 -4.29 2.35 -5.46
N GLY A 75 -4.05 1.09 -5.81
CA GLY A 75 -2.99 0.62 -6.71
C GLY A 75 -1.64 0.35 -6.04
N GLY A 76 -1.53 0.64 -4.74
CA GLY A 76 -0.36 0.36 -3.91
C GLY A 76 -0.28 -1.10 -3.45
N ASN A 77 0.91 -1.52 -3.06
CA ASN A 77 1.20 -2.86 -2.54
C ASN A 77 2.21 -2.78 -1.39
N SER A 78 2.45 -3.94 -0.76
CA SER A 78 3.30 -4.15 0.42
C SER A 78 2.71 -3.66 1.74
N VAL A 79 3.17 -4.29 2.81
CA VAL A 79 2.98 -3.86 4.21
C VAL A 79 4.36 -3.77 4.82
N ARG A 80 4.68 -2.67 5.49
CA ARG A 80 6.04 -2.43 6.02
C ARG A 80 7.11 -2.74 4.97
N GLU A 81 6.91 -2.24 3.75
CA GLU A 81 7.84 -2.38 2.61
C GLU A 81 7.97 -3.79 2.01
N HIS A 82 7.32 -4.82 2.58
CA HIS A 82 7.44 -6.21 2.16
C HIS A 82 6.16 -6.74 1.52
N PHE A 83 6.31 -7.65 0.55
CA PHE A 83 5.16 -8.35 -0.02
C PHE A 83 4.57 -9.33 1.00
N ASN A 84 3.35 -9.06 1.47
CA ASN A 84 2.56 -10.02 2.25
C ASN A 84 2.16 -11.24 1.39
N PRO A 85 1.78 -12.38 1.99
CA PRO A 85 1.21 -13.51 1.24
C PRO A 85 -0.05 -13.11 0.46
N THR A 86 -0.23 -13.64 -0.75
CA THR A 86 -1.39 -13.34 -1.61
C THR A 86 -2.74 -13.79 -1.06
N ASN A 87 -2.73 -14.70 -0.08
CA ASN A 87 -3.90 -15.24 0.60
C ASN A 87 -4.10 -14.69 2.02
N ASN A 88 -3.33 -13.68 2.43
CA ASN A 88 -3.45 -13.09 3.77
C ASN A 88 -3.10 -11.59 3.74
N PHE A 89 -4.12 -10.75 3.81
CA PHE A 89 -4.00 -9.29 3.90
C PHE A 89 -4.28 -8.76 5.32
N SER A 90 -4.35 -9.62 6.35
CA SER A 90 -4.58 -9.18 7.74
C SER A 90 -3.57 -8.11 8.18
N SER A 91 -2.28 -8.29 7.86
CA SER A 91 -1.25 -7.30 8.20
C SER A 91 -1.44 -5.95 7.50
N MET A 92 -2.03 -5.91 6.31
CA MET A 92 -2.35 -4.68 5.59
C MET A 92 -3.42 -3.86 6.34
N ILE A 93 -4.35 -4.54 7.01
CA ILE A 93 -5.39 -3.92 7.84
C ILE A 93 -4.83 -3.54 9.22
N ASP A 94 -4.02 -4.40 9.83
CA ASP A 94 -3.60 -4.21 11.22
C ASP A 94 -2.47 -3.17 11.33
N SER A 95 -1.61 -3.09 10.32
CA SER A 95 -0.43 -2.22 10.31
C SER A 95 -0.77 -0.75 10.08
N ARG A 96 -0.02 0.13 10.75
CA ARG A 96 0.03 1.57 10.45
C ARG A 96 0.88 1.90 9.21
N GLU A 97 1.64 0.93 8.74
CA GLU A 97 2.56 1.02 7.60
C GLU A 97 1.98 0.23 6.44
N GLY A 98 0.97 0.82 5.78
CA GLY A 98 0.35 0.26 4.58
C GLY A 98 1.26 0.38 3.35
N PRO A 99 0.70 0.49 2.13
CA PRO A 99 1.52 0.61 0.93
C PRO A 99 2.52 1.76 0.97
N GLU A 100 3.76 1.45 0.58
CA GLU A 100 4.86 2.40 0.40
C GLU A 100 4.73 3.13 -0.94
N THR A 101 4.93 4.45 -0.95
CA THR A 101 4.80 5.29 -2.16
C THR A 101 5.81 4.93 -3.25
N CYS A 102 7.06 4.57 -2.89
CA CYS A 102 8.07 4.17 -3.88
C CYS A 102 7.64 2.96 -4.72
N ASN A 103 6.90 2.01 -4.12
CA ASN A 103 6.42 0.83 -4.83
C ASN A 103 5.49 1.23 -5.97
N SER A 104 4.55 2.13 -5.70
CA SER A 104 3.66 2.66 -6.72
C SER A 104 4.40 3.47 -7.77
N TYR A 105 5.35 4.33 -7.38
CA TYR A 105 6.21 5.05 -8.35
C TYR A 105 6.93 4.09 -9.31
N ASN A 106 7.56 3.04 -8.78
CA ASN A 106 8.29 2.07 -9.60
C ASN A 106 7.35 1.16 -10.40
N MET A 107 6.20 0.76 -9.86
CA MET A 107 5.18 0.03 -10.62
C MET A 107 4.66 0.87 -11.79
N LEU A 108 4.46 2.17 -11.63
CA LEU A 108 4.08 3.05 -12.75
C LEU A 108 5.17 3.14 -13.83
N ARG A 109 6.46 3.15 -13.43
CA ARG A 109 7.58 3.11 -14.39
C ARG A 109 7.60 1.80 -15.19
N LEU A 110 7.42 0.66 -14.52
CA LEU A 110 7.30 -0.64 -15.19
C LEU A 110 6.09 -0.67 -16.13
N THR A 111 4.94 -0.22 -15.64
CA THR A 111 3.68 -0.13 -16.40
C THR A 111 3.86 0.68 -17.68
N LYS A 112 4.55 1.83 -17.61
CA LYS A 112 4.87 2.66 -18.77
C LYS A 112 5.76 1.90 -19.78
N GLN A 113 6.79 1.20 -19.33
CA GLN A 113 7.66 0.44 -20.23
C GLN A 113 6.90 -0.68 -20.95
N LEU A 114 6.12 -1.47 -20.20
CA LEU A 114 5.29 -2.53 -20.75
C LEU A 114 4.25 -2.00 -21.75
N PHE A 115 3.58 -0.89 -21.42
CA PHE A 115 2.65 -0.23 -22.33
C PHE A 115 3.33 0.23 -23.62
N LEU A 116 4.54 0.81 -23.54
CA LEU A 116 5.26 1.27 -24.72
C LEU A 116 5.80 0.12 -25.58
N ALA A 117 6.06 -1.05 -24.98
CA ALA A 117 6.46 -2.25 -25.69
C ALA A 117 5.27 -2.95 -26.36
N ASN A 118 4.13 -3.04 -25.67
CA ASN A 118 2.91 -3.67 -26.14
C ASN A 118 1.67 -2.89 -25.66
N PRO A 119 1.17 -1.92 -26.44
CA PRO A 119 0.07 -1.05 -26.03
C PRO A 119 -1.20 -1.83 -25.65
N SER A 120 -1.62 -1.67 -24.40
CA SER A 120 -2.87 -2.22 -23.86
C SER A 120 -3.45 -1.28 -22.82
N ALA A 121 -4.76 -1.04 -22.89
CA ALA A 121 -5.48 -0.18 -21.96
C ALA A 121 -5.42 -0.73 -20.52
N ASN A 122 -5.23 -2.04 -20.34
CA ASN A 122 -5.12 -2.65 -19.01
C ASN A 122 -3.95 -2.07 -18.19
N TYR A 123 -2.82 -1.79 -18.85
CA TYR A 123 -1.70 -1.11 -18.19
C TYR A 123 -2.09 0.32 -17.79
N VAL A 124 -2.80 1.03 -18.67
CA VAL A 124 -3.21 2.41 -18.43
C VAL A 124 -4.32 2.51 -17.38
N ASP A 125 -5.18 1.50 -17.26
CA ASP A 125 -6.20 1.42 -16.20
C ASP A 125 -5.55 1.32 -14.81
N TYR A 126 -4.53 0.47 -14.66
CA TYR A 126 -3.71 0.44 -13.45
C TYR A 126 -2.92 1.74 -13.25
N TYR A 127 -2.40 2.32 -14.32
CA TYR A 127 -1.67 3.59 -14.27
C TYR A 127 -2.56 4.71 -13.75
N GLU A 128 -3.76 4.88 -14.32
CA GLU A 128 -4.76 5.86 -13.88
C GLU A 128 -5.16 5.62 -12.43
N ARG A 129 -5.46 4.38 -12.05
CA ARG A 129 -5.84 4.03 -10.69
C ARG A 129 -4.76 4.45 -9.70
N THR A 130 -3.52 4.04 -9.94
CA THR A 130 -2.41 4.29 -9.01
C THR A 130 -2.02 5.77 -8.99
N LEU A 131 -2.08 6.45 -10.14
CA LEU A 131 -1.76 7.86 -10.26
C LEU A 131 -2.72 8.73 -9.45
N TYR A 132 -4.04 8.56 -9.63
CA TYR A 132 -5.03 9.37 -8.92
C TYR A 132 -5.15 9.02 -7.44
N ASN A 133 -5.00 7.75 -7.07
CA ASN A 133 -5.38 7.31 -5.73
C ASN A 133 -4.19 7.11 -4.79
N HIS A 134 -2.98 6.89 -5.29
CA HIS A 134 -1.78 6.75 -4.44
C HIS A 134 -0.74 7.85 -4.71
N ILE A 135 -0.40 8.14 -5.96
CA ILE A 135 0.61 9.18 -6.26
C ILE A 135 0.08 10.60 -6.00
N LEU A 136 -1.14 10.91 -6.42
CA LEU A 136 -1.72 12.24 -6.18
C LEU A 136 -2.02 12.47 -4.70
N SER A 137 -2.37 11.41 -3.95
CA SER A 137 -2.68 11.48 -2.52
C SER A 137 -1.43 11.51 -1.61
N SER A 138 -0.24 11.22 -2.17
CA SER A 138 1.03 11.14 -1.44
C SER A 138 1.79 12.45 -1.32
N GLN A 139 1.19 13.59 -1.71
CA GLN A 139 1.73 14.91 -1.45
C GLN A 139 0.66 15.80 -0.79
N SER A 140 1.05 16.52 0.26
CA SER A 140 0.21 17.55 0.86
C SER A 140 0.09 18.78 -0.06
N LYS A 141 -1.04 19.50 0.00
CA LYS A 141 -1.23 20.75 -0.76
C LYS A 141 -0.19 21.83 -0.43
N THR A 142 0.40 21.77 0.77
CA THR A 142 1.46 22.70 1.22
C THR A 142 2.87 22.16 0.98
N GLY A 143 3.01 21.02 0.29
CA GLY A 143 4.26 20.28 0.16
C GLY A 143 4.47 19.24 1.28
N GLY A 144 5.42 18.34 1.05
CA GLY A 144 5.69 17.19 1.91
C GLY A 144 5.12 15.89 1.34
N PHE A 145 5.92 14.83 1.37
CA PHE A 145 5.63 13.55 0.74
C PHE A 145 5.29 12.46 1.76
N VAL A 146 4.38 11.58 1.40
CA VAL A 146 3.96 10.44 2.22
C VAL A 146 4.87 9.25 1.96
N TYR A 147 5.29 8.57 3.03
CA TYR A 147 5.96 7.28 2.93
C TYR A 147 4.94 6.14 2.86
N PHE A 148 4.16 5.96 3.94
CA PHE A 148 3.16 4.90 4.06
C PHE A 148 1.74 5.47 4.00
N THR A 149 0.89 4.77 3.26
CA THR A 149 -0.55 5.06 3.20
C THR A 149 -1.33 3.95 3.91
N PRO A 150 -1.54 4.03 5.24
CA PRO A 150 -2.26 2.99 5.97
C PRO A 150 -3.68 2.82 5.43
N ILE A 151 -4.14 1.57 5.37
CA ILE A 151 -5.56 1.25 5.16
C ILE A 151 -6.24 0.78 6.45
N ARG A 152 -5.48 0.73 7.55
CA ARG A 152 -5.99 0.52 8.89
C ARG A 152 -7.13 1.51 9.18
N PRO A 153 -8.26 1.03 9.71
CA PRO A 153 -9.39 1.89 10.04
C PRO A 153 -9.01 3.09 10.90
N ALA A 154 -9.42 4.28 10.46
CA ALA A 154 -9.26 5.55 11.17
C ALA A 154 -7.80 5.85 11.58
N HIS A 155 -6.84 5.49 10.73
CA HIS A 155 -5.45 5.97 10.85
C HIS A 155 -5.18 7.12 9.89
N TYR A 156 -3.99 7.70 9.99
CA TYR A 156 -3.54 8.85 9.19
C TYR A 156 -2.16 8.56 8.60
N ARG A 157 -1.72 9.44 7.69
CA ARG A 157 -0.41 9.38 7.05
C ARG A 157 0.42 10.61 7.40
N VAL A 158 1.73 10.41 7.48
CA VAL A 158 2.72 11.46 7.78
C VAL A 158 3.28 12.03 6.49
N TYR A 159 3.60 13.32 6.52
CA TYR A 159 4.23 14.06 5.42
C TYR A 159 5.68 14.42 5.79
N SER A 160 6.58 14.33 4.82
CA SER A 160 7.97 14.77 4.99
C SER A 160 8.07 16.29 5.14
N SER A 161 9.10 16.75 5.84
CA SER A 161 9.58 18.14 5.82
C SER A 161 10.80 18.26 4.89
N ALA A 162 10.94 19.38 4.18
CA ALA A 162 11.94 19.56 3.12
C ALA A 162 13.40 19.47 3.59
N GLN A 163 13.67 19.86 4.85
CA GLN A 163 15.04 19.89 5.42
C GLN A 163 15.31 18.72 6.39
N GLU A 164 14.35 17.83 6.57
CA GLU A 164 14.41 16.77 7.60
C GLU A 164 14.07 15.39 7.05
N GLY A 165 13.14 15.30 6.09
CA GLY A 165 12.72 14.05 5.48
C GLY A 165 13.67 13.60 4.37
N PHE A 166 14.70 12.82 4.72
CA PHE A 166 15.65 12.25 3.75
C PHE A 166 15.37 10.77 3.44
N TRP A 167 14.09 10.43 3.24
CA TRP A 167 13.67 9.04 3.00
C TRP A 167 13.65 8.69 1.51
N CYS A 168 13.64 7.39 1.17
CA CYS A 168 13.48 6.93 -0.22
C CYS A 168 12.22 7.53 -0.88
N CYS A 169 11.10 7.58 -0.16
CA CYS A 169 9.83 8.12 -0.63
C CYS A 169 9.88 9.63 -0.89
N VAL A 170 10.79 10.37 -0.25
CA VAL A 170 11.04 11.79 -0.60
C VAL A 170 11.76 11.87 -1.94
N GLY A 171 12.78 11.04 -2.17
CA GLY A 171 13.45 10.95 -3.47
C GLY A 171 12.48 10.66 -4.61
N SER A 172 11.67 9.61 -4.50
CA SER A 172 10.64 9.32 -5.51
C SER A 172 9.52 10.36 -5.55
N GLY A 173 9.20 10.98 -4.42
CA GLY A 173 8.20 12.04 -4.29
C GLY A 173 8.55 13.26 -5.13
N LEU A 174 9.82 13.70 -5.10
CA LEU A 174 10.33 14.77 -5.96
C LEU A 174 10.10 14.47 -7.45
N GLU A 175 10.28 13.21 -7.86
CA GLU A 175 10.08 12.80 -9.25
C GLU A 175 8.60 12.65 -9.65
N ASN A 176 7.75 12.16 -8.73
CA ASN A 176 6.35 11.85 -8.99
C ASN A 176 5.59 13.01 -9.65
N HIS A 177 5.69 14.19 -9.04
CA HIS A 177 4.85 15.33 -9.40
C HIS A 177 5.41 16.15 -10.57
N ALA A 178 6.68 15.90 -10.97
CA ALA A 178 7.32 16.57 -12.08
C ALA A 178 6.92 16.00 -13.46
N LYS A 179 6.23 14.85 -13.50
CA LYS A 179 6.08 14.04 -14.71
C LYS A 179 4.66 13.54 -15.00
N TYR A 180 3.61 14.14 -14.43
CA TYR A 180 2.22 13.78 -14.72
C TYR A 180 1.87 13.70 -16.22
N GLY A 181 2.54 14.51 -17.06
CA GLY A 181 2.35 14.51 -18.51
C GLY A 181 2.84 13.27 -19.26
N GLU A 182 3.66 12.41 -18.64
CA GLU A 182 4.51 11.44 -19.34
C GLU A 182 3.78 10.28 -20.03
N LEU A 183 2.53 10.03 -19.64
CA LEU A 183 1.68 8.99 -20.22
C LEU A 183 0.27 9.48 -20.55
N ILE A 184 0.02 10.80 -20.54
CA ILE A 184 -1.27 11.34 -21.03
C ILE A 184 -1.48 10.94 -22.49
N TYR A 185 -0.39 10.99 -23.27
CA TYR A 185 -0.36 10.59 -24.67
C TYR A 185 0.80 9.64 -24.93
N ALA A 186 0.66 8.81 -25.96
CA ALA A 186 1.77 8.10 -26.59
C ALA A 186 1.55 8.12 -28.11
N HIS A 187 2.60 7.98 -28.90
CA HIS A 187 2.45 7.98 -30.36
C HIS A 187 3.44 7.05 -31.04
N SER A 188 3.00 6.47 -32.16
CA SER A 188 3.87 5.78 -33.11
C SER A 188 4.20 6.72 -34.28
N LYS A 189 4.75 6.19 -35.38
CA LYS A 189 4.90 6.99 -36.61
C LYS A 189 3.55 7.42 -37.19
N THR A 190 2.49 6.63 -36.98
CA THR A 190 1.20 6.76 -37.68
C THR A 190 0.02 7.01 -36.75
N GLU A 191 0.14 6.74 -35.45
CA GLU A 191 -0.99 6.74 -34.53
C GLU A 191 -0.72 7.59 -33.29
N LEU A 192 -1.78 8.15 -32.72
CA LEU A 192 -1.78 8.84 -31.43
C LEU A 192 -2.68 8.09 -30.45
N PHE A 193 -2.18 7.79 -29.26
CA PHE A 193 -2.94 7.24 -28.15
C PHE A 193 -3.27 8.36 -27.17
N VAL A 194 -4.56 8.52 -26.87
CA VAL A 194 -5.06 9.37 -25.77
C VAL A 194 -5.35 8.45 -24.60
N ASN A 195 -4.41 8.41 -23.66
CA ASN A 195 -4.38 7.45 -22.56
C ASN A 195 -5.10 8.01 -21.33
N LEU A 196 -4.69 9.18 -20.85
CA LEU A 196 -5.26 9.80 -19.64
C LEU A 196 -6.12 11.01 -20.02
N TYR A 197 -7.26 11.14 -19.36
CA TYR A 197 -8.18 12.24 -19.56
C TYR A 197 -7.84 13.39 -18.63
N MET A 198 -6.76 14.11 -18.95
CA MET A 198 -6.20 15.19 -18.13
C MET A 198 -6.02 16.47 -18.94
N ALA A 199 -6.36 17.61 -18.34
CA ALA A 199 -6.20 18.92 -18.96
C ALA A 199 -4.74 19.14 -19.36
N SER A 200 -4.48 19.32 -20.66
CA SER A 200 -3.12 19.31 -21.19
C SER A 200 -3.06 19.85 -22.62
N THR A 201 -1.88 20.25 -23.06
CA THR A 201 -1.59 20.53 -24.47
C THR A 201 -0.40 19.69 -24.91
N LEU A 202 -0.63 18.83 -25.91
CA LEU A 202 0.42 18.07 -26.58
C LEU A 202 0.95 18.88 -27.77
N SER A 203 2.28 18.97 -27.87
CA SER A 203 2.97 19.41 -29.09
C SER A 203 3.70 18.23 -29.70
N TRP A 204 3.19 17.71 -30.82
CA TRP A 204 3.82 16.64 -31.60
C TRP A 204 4.45 17.24 -32.86
N LYS A 205 5.70 17.71 -32.71
CA LYS A 205 6.42 18.51 -33.71
C LYS A 205 6.63 17.75 -35.03
N GLU A 206 6.98 16.47 -34.94
CA GLU A 206 7.25 15.60 -36.08
C GLU A 206 6.03 15.42 -36.99
N LYS A 207 4.82 15.53 -36.42
CA LYS A 207 3.56 15.45 -37.16
C LYS A 207 2.94 16.83 -37.45
N GLY A 208 3.57 17.91 -36.98
CA GLY A 208 3.02 19.26 -37.05
C GLY A 208 1.65 19.37 -36.38
N LEU A 209 1.43 18.65 -35.27
CA LEU A 209 0.16 18.57 -34.54
C LEU A 209 0.29 19.23 -33.17
N THR A 210 -0.68 20.07 -32.82
CA THR A 210 -0.99 20.48 -31.46
C THR A 210 -2.39 19.96 -31.09
N LEU A 211 -2.49 19.28 -29.95
CA LEU A 211 -3.75 18.77 -29.42
C LEU A 211 -3.96 19.36 -28.02
N THR A 212 -5.05 20.09 -27.83
CA THR A 212 -5.41 20.65 -26.52
C THR A 212 -6.59 19.88 -25.96
N GLN A 213 -6.39 19.27 -24.80
CA GLN A 213 -7.41 18.56 -24.03
C GLN A 213 -7.89 19.45 -22.88
N GLN A 214 -9.20 19.70 -22.83
CA GLN A 214 -9.90 20.48 -21.82
C GLN A 214 -10.88 19.56 -21.10
N THR A 215 -10.69 19.39 -19.79
CA THR A 215 -11.55 18.55 -18.95
C THR A 215 -11.37 18.97 -17.49
N ASN A 216 -12.39 18.72 -16.67
CA ASN A 216 -12.28 18.77 -15.21
C ASN A 216 -12.35 17.35 -14.60
N PHE A 217 -12.09 16.31 -15.39
CA PHE A 217 -12.02 14.93 -14.90
C PHE A 217 -11.04 14.82 -13.71
N PRO A 218 -11.41 14.15 -12.61
CA PRO A 218 -12.59 13.29 -12.45
C PRO A 218 -13.88 13.98 -11.97
N ASN A 219 -13.88 15.30 -11.77
CA ASN A 219 -15.07 16.05 -11.36
C ASN A 219 -16.14 16.14 -12.48
N THR A 220 -15.80 15.78 -13.72
CA THR A 220 -16.73 15.72 -14.84
C THR A 220 -16.42 14.49 -15.68
N GLU A 221 -17.45 13.90 -16.28
CA GLU A 221 -17.31 12.72 -17.15
C GLU A 221 -16.91 13.06 -18.59
N THR A 222 -16.63 14.33 -18.90
CA THR A 222 -16.40 14.80 -20.27
C THR A 222 -14.98 15.29 -20.51
N SER A 223 -14.48 15.07 -21.73
CA SER A 223 -13.23 15.65 -22.21
C SER A 223 -13.39 16.18 -23.63
N LYS A 224 -12.94 17.43 -23.84
CA LYS A 224 -12.95 18.10 -25.13
C LYS A 224 -11.53 18.21 -25.66
N LEU A 225 -11.28 17.67 -26.84
CA LEU A 225 -10.00 17.73 -27.52
C LEU A 225 -10.11 18.61 -28.76
N THR A 226 -9.25 19.61 -28.88
CA THR A 226 -9.19 20.52 -30.04
C THR A 226 -7.90 20.28 -30.81
N ILE A 227 -8.01 20.10 -32.12
CA ILE A 227 -6.90 19.73 -33.00
C ILE A 227 -6.45 20.93 -33.82
N LYS A 228 -5.13 21.14 -33.85
CA LYS A 228 -4.45 22.08 -34.74
C LYS A 228 -3.34 21.34 -35.48
N VAL A 229 -3.37 21.36 -36.80
CA VAL A 229 -2.36 20.74 -37.66
C VAL A 229 -1.81 21.77 -38.65
N ASN A 230 -0.53 21.64 -39.02
CA ASN A 230 0.07 22.52 -40.03
C ASN A 230 -0.58 22.35 -41.41
N LYS A 231 -0.96 21.11 -41.73
CA LYS A 231 -1.71 20.75 -42.95
C LYS A 231 -2.67 19.60 -42.63
N PRO A 232 -3.83 19.50 -43.31
CA PRO A 232 -4.71 18.35 -43.16
C PRO A 232 -3.95 17.03 -43.30
N SER A 233 -4.08 16.14 -42.32
CA SER A 233 -3.25 14.94 -42.20
C SER A 233 -4.07 13.73 -41.77
N SER A 234 -3.83 12.58 -42.41
CA SER A 234 -4.54 11.33 -42.12
C SER A 234 -3.77 10.54 -41.06
N PHE A 235 -4.39 10.26 -39.92
CA PHE A 235 -3.84 9.40 -38.87
C PHE A 235 -4.94 8.90 -37.93
N ALA A 236 -4.65 7.83 -37.19
CA ALA A 236 -5.54 7.29 -36.18
C ALA A 236 -5.33 8.00 -34.85
N ILE A 237 -6.44 8.34 -34.19
CA ILE A 237 -6.43 8.64 -32.75
C ILE A 237 -7.12 7.48 -32.04
N ASN A 238 -6.38 6.82 -31.16
CA ASN A 238 -6.82 5.73 -30.29
C ASN A 238 -7.22 6.34 -28.94
N PHE A 239 -8.52 6.46 -28.70
CA PHE A 239 -9.04 6.92 -27.41
C PHE A 239 -9.16 5.73 -26.46
N ARG A 240 -8.56 5.80 -25.27
CA ARG A 240 -8.70 4.71 -24.30
C ARG A 240 -10.18 4.46 -24.00
N TYR A 241 -10.58 3.19 -23.90
CA TYR A 241 -11.87 2.80 -23.38
C TYR A 241 -11.63 2.18 -22.00
N PRO A 242 -11.71 2.97 -20.90
CA PRO A 242 -11.34 2.48 -19.58
C PRO A 242 -12.20 1.28 -19.15
N ALA A 243 -11.62 0.30 -18.45
CA ALA A 243 -12.38 -0.87 -17.98
C ALA A 243 -13.55 -0.53 -17.04
N TRP A 244 -13.47 0.61 -16.34
CA TRP A 244 -14.55 1.10 -15.46
C TRP A 244 -15.71 1.75 -16.22
N VAL A 245 -15.60 2.00 -17.54
CA VAL A 245 -16.73 2.49 -18.34
C VAL A 245 -17.54 1.29 -18.81
N THR A 246 -18.85 1.30 -18.53
CA THR A 246 -19.77 0.25 -19.01
C THR A 246 -19.70 0.12 -20.53
N ASN A 247 -19.65 -1.12 -21.03
CA ASN A 247 -19.60 -1.35 -22.48
C ASN A 247 -20.74 -0.62 -23.20
N ASN A 248 -20.42 -0.02 -24.35
CA ASN A 248 -21.31 0.76 -25.21
C ASN A 248 -21.87 2.08 -24.63
N THR A 249 -21.41 2.54 -23.45
CA THR A 249 -21.85 3.84 -22.89
C THR A 249 -20.89 4.99 -23.16
N LEU A 250 -19.62 4.71 -23.46
CA LEU A 250 -18.67 5.70 -23.97
C LEU A 250 -19.22 6.33 -25.26
N THR A 251 -19.23 7.65 -25.34
CA THR A 251 -19.63 8.37 -26.56
C THR A 251 -18.53 9.29 -27.05
N ILE A 252 -18.36 9.35 -28.37
CA ILE A 252 -17.43 10.26 -29.05
C ILE A 252 -18.21 11.03 -30.11
N PHE A 253 -18.10 12.36 -30.06
CA PHE A 253 -18.62 13.27 -31.08
C PHE A 253 -17.47 14.00 -31.73
N ILE A 254 -17.48 14.08 -33.06
CA ILE A 254 -16.51 14.85 -33.82
C ILE A 254 -17.28 15.93 -34.58
N ASN A 255 -16.98 17.20 -34.31
CA ASN A 255 -17.67 18.35 -34.89
C ASN A 255 -19.20 18.24 -34.79
N GLY A 256 -19.69 17.80 -33.62
CA GLY A 256 -21.13 17.62 -33.35
C GLY A 256 -21.75 16.32 -33.89
N LYS A 257 -21.00 15.49 -34.64
CA LYS A 257 -21.50 14.21 -35.18
C LYS A 257 -21.06 13.04 -34.33
N LYS A 258 -22.01 12.23 -33.84
CA LYS A 258 -21.74 11.00 -33.08
C LYS A 258 -20.96 10.01 -33.94
N GLN A 259 -19.90 9.45 -33.39
CA GLN A 259 -19.09 8.42 -34.03
C GLN A 259 -19.55 7.05 -33.55
N VAL A 260 -19.59 6.08 -34.48
CA VAL A 260 -19.78 4.67 -34.13
C VAL A 260 -18.41 4.09 -33.84
N VAL A 261 -18.15 3.77 -32.57
CA VAL A 261 -16.87 3.23 -32.13
C VAL A 261 -17.10 1.96 -31.32
N THR A 262 -16.19 1.00 -31.47
CA THR A 262 -16.13 -0.21 -30.66
C THR A 262 -14.78 -0.30 -29.98
N LYS A 263 -14.74 -0.96 -28.82
CA LYS A 263 -13.50 -1.23 -28.09
C LYS A 263 -12.74 -2.34 -28.81
N ASN A 264 -11.53 -2.05 -29.28
CA ASN A 264 -10.66 -3.06 -29.89
C ASN A 264 -10.02 -3.99 -28.84
N ALA A 265 -9.26 -5.00 -29.28
CA ALA A 265 -8.60 -5.96 -28.39
C ALA A 265 -7.60 -5.33 -27.40
N ALA A 266 -7.00 -4.19 -27.76
CA ALA A 266 -6.12 -3.42 -26.89
C ALA A 266 -6.87 -2.49 -25.93
N GLY A 267 -8.20 -2.43 -25.99
CA GLY A 267 -9.02 -1.58 -25.11
C GLY A 267 -9.16 -0.13 -25.57
N TYR A 268 -9.03 0.15 -26.87
CA TYR A 268 -9.16 1.50 -27.44
C TYR A 268 -10.30 1.60 -28.45
N ALA A 269 -10.93 2.77 -28.50
CA ALA A 269 -11.79 3.21 -29.60
C ALA A 269 -10.92 3.97 -30.62
N SER A 270 -10.65 3.34 -31.77
CA SER A 270 -9.79 3.91 -32.81
C SER A 270 -10.59 4.67 -33.85
N ILE A 271 -10.17 5.91 -34.17
CA ILE A 271 -10.75 6.72 -35.24
C ILE A 271 -9.64 7.17 -36.19
N GLN A 272 -9.63 6.58 -37.39
CA GLN A 272 -8.80 7.01 -38.50
C GLN A 272 -9.57 8.03 -39.35
N ARG A 273 -9.01 9.24 -39.52
CA ARG A 273 -9.58 10.25 -40.42
C ARG A 273 -8.54 11.25 -40.89
N LEU A 274 -8.93 12.04 -41.90
CA LEU A 274 -8.23 13.27 -42.26
C LEU A 274 -8.58 14.35 -41.22
N TRP A 275 -7.63 14.64 -40.34
CA TRP A 275 -7.76 15.67 -39.32
C TRP A 275 -7.35 17.03 -39.87
N LYS A 276 -8.10 18.07 -39.54
CA LYS A 276 -7.81 19.46 -39.91
C LYS A 276 -7.87 20.38 -38.69
N THR A 277 -7.22 21.53 -38.80
CA THR A 277 -7.28 22.57 -37.75
C THR A 277 -8.72 22.97 -37.48
N GLY A 278 -9.06 23.05 -36.19
CA GLY A 278 -10.41 23.39 -35.73
C GLY A 278 -11.32 22.17 -35.53
N ASP A 279 -10.87 20.95 -35.87
CA ASP A 279 -11.60 19.75 -35.49
C ASP A 279 -11.69 19.62 -33.97
N VAL A 280 -12.90 19.33 -33.48
CA VAL A 280 -13.20 19.15 -32.06
C VAL A 280 -13.74 17.75 -31.82
N VAL A 281 -13.13 17.05 -30.87
CA VAL A 281 -13.60 15.76 -30.35
C VAL A 281 -14.18 15.98 -28.96
N ASN A 282 -15.43 15.61 -28.72
CA ASN A 282 -16.02 15.56 -27.38
C ASN A 282 -16.20 14.09 -26.98
N ILE A 283 -15.70 13.73 -25.82
CA ILE A 283 -15.76 12.36 -25.28
C ILE A 283 -16.52 12.41 -23.96
N THR A 284 -17.43 11.47 -23.75
CA THR A 284 -18.08 11.23 -22.45
C THR A 284 -17.76 9.83 -21.96
N LEU A 285 -17.37 9.73 -20.70
CA LEU A 285 -16.94 8.53 -19.98
C LEU A 285 -17.83 8.33 -18.75
N PRO A 286 -19.03 7.75 -18.90
CA PRO A 286 -19.97 7.63 -17.78
C PRO A 286 -19.37 6.85 -16.60
N MET A 287 -19.31 7.49 -15.44
CA MET A 287 -18.80 6.92 -14.21
C MET A 287 -19.95 6.26 -13.43
N HIS A 288 -19.61 5.21 -12.69
CA HIS A 288 -20.56 4.56 -11.79
C HIS A 288 -19.85 4.11 -10.52
N ASN A 289 -20.65 3.90 -9.46
CA ASN A 289 -20.14 3.42 -8.19
C ASN A 289 -19.79 1.94 -8.30
N THR A 290 -18.66 1.56 -7.73
CA THR A 290 -18.24 0.16 -7.60
C THR A 290 -17.71 -0.11 -6.20
N THR A 291 -17.62 -1.38 -5.84
CA THR A 291 -16.99 -1.84 -4.60
C THR A 291 -15.91 -2.83 -4.89
N GLU A 292 -14.79 -2.73 -4.19
CA GLU A 292 -13.63 -3.60 -4.35
C GLU A 292 -13.26 -4.20 -2.99
N PHE A 293 -13.23 -5.53 -2.91
CA PHE A 293 -12.78 -6.25 -1.71
C PHE A 293 -11.27 -6.41 -1.74
N LEU A 294 -10.66 -6.72 -0.59
CA LEU A 294 -9.25 -7.10 -0.57
C LEU A 294 -9.00 -8.34 -1.47
N PRO A 295 -7.80 -8.50 -2.06
CA PRO A 295 -7.52 -9.60 -2.98
C PRO A 295 -7.74 -11.00 -2.39
N ASP A 296 -7.48 -11.19 -1.09
CA ASP A 296 -7.74 -12.45 -0.37
C ASP A 296 -9.22 -12.74 -0.09
N GLN A 297 -10.13 -11.88 -0.57
CA GLN A 297 -11.58 -11.96 -0.34
C GLN A 297 -11.99 -11.85 1.14
N SER A 298 -11.10 -11.36 2.01
CA SER A 298 -11.46 -11.03 3.38
C SER A 298 -12.54 -9.95 3.42
N ASN A 299 -13.29 -9.91 4.52
CA ASN A 299 -14.48 -9.06 4.69
C ASN A 299 -14.12 -7.58 4.95
N TRP A 300 -13.44 -6.98 3.98
CA TRP A 300 -13.05 -5.57 3.92
C TRP A 300 -13.38 -5.01 2.54
N VAL A 301 -14.09 -3.89 2.50
CA VAL A 301 -14.59 -3.31 1.24
C VAL A 301 -14.14 -1.86 1.09
N SER A 302 -13.72 -1.51 -0.12
CA SER A 302 -13.42 -0.14 -0.59
C SER A 302 -14.51 0.32 -1.56
N PHE A 303 -14.81 1.62 -1.56
CA PHE A 303 -15.78 2.22 -2.49
C PHE A 303 -15.05 3.04 -3.56
N LEU A 304 -15.56 3.01 -4.79
CA LEU A 304 -15.02 3.80 -5.90
C LEU A 304 -16.14 4.44 -6.73
N HIS A 305 -15.83 5.56 -7.38
CA HIS A 305 -16.64 6.16 -8.44
C HIS A 305 -15.77 6.31 -9.69
N GLY A 306 -16.08 5.59 -10.77
CA GLY A 306 -15.16 5.45 -11.90
C GLY A 306 -13.80 4.87 -11.45
N PRO A 307 -12.65 5.50 -11.75
CA PRO A 307 -11.35 5.06 -11.26
C PRO A 307 -10.97 5.64 -9.90
N ILE A 308 -11.81 6.47 -9.28
CA ILE A 308 -11.47 7.23 -8.07
C ILE A 308 -11.91 6.47 -6.83
N VAL A 309 -10.97 6.18 -5.94
CA VAL A 309 -11.22 5.57 -4.63
C VAL A 309 -11.80 6.63 -3.71
N LEU A 310 -12.91 6.26 -3.06
CA LEU A 310 -13.61 7.10 -2.10
C LEU A 310 -13.23 6.70 -0.67
N ALA A 311 -13.07 7.71 0.18
CA ALA A 311 -12.75 7.55 1.60
C ALA A 311 -13.57 8.52 2.45
N ALA A 312 -13.67 8.26 3.75
CA ALA A 312 -14.31 9.17 4.70
C ALA A 312 -13.32 9.63 5.76
N GLU A 313 -13.35 10.92 6.11
CA GLU A 313 -12.72 11.41 7.34
C GLU A 313 -13.57 10.99 8.54
N ILE A 314 -12.93 10.47 9.59
CA ILE A 314 -13.64 9.89 10.75
C ILE A 314 -13.36 10.63 12.04
N ASP A 315 -12.20 11.27 12.11
CA ASP A 315 -11.78 12.01 13.27
C ASP A 315 -11.50 13.46 12.87
N THR A 316 -12.22 14.39 13.48
CA THR A 316 -11.90 15.82 13.37
C THR A 316 -10.73 16.22 14.28
N LEU A 317 -10.25 15.29 15.13
CA LEU A 317 -9.00 15.49 15.84
C LEU A 317 -7.85 15.49 14.83
N LYS A 318 -7.16 16.62 14.78
CA LYS A 318 -5.93 16.74 13.99
C LYS A 318 -4.85 15.87 14.63
N PRO A 319 -4.24 14.92 13.88
CA PRO A 319 -3.07 14.24 14.37
C PRO A 319 -1.99 15.28 14.72
N LYS A 320 -1.29 15.06 15.83
CA LYS A 320 -0.23 15.90 16.36
C LYS A 320 1.06 15.78 15.55
N ASN A 321 1.35 14.58 15.03
CA ASN A 321 2.59 14.28 14.31
C ASN A 321 2.35 14.11 12.80
N LEU A 322 1.66 15.08 12.18
CA LEU A 322 1.37 15.05 10.74
C LEU A 322 2.59 15.31 9.86
N ILE A 323 3.49 16.17 10.32
CA ILE A 323 4.73 16.51 9.62
C ILE A 323 5.85 15.85 10.40
N ALA A 324 6.65 15.04 9.71
CA ALA A 324 7.80 14.41 10.33
C ALA A 324 8.91 15.40 10.61
N ASP A 325 9.61 15.15 11.71
CA ASP A 325 10.89 15.76 12.03
C ASP A 325 12.06 14.91 11.49
N GLY A 326 13.29 15.32 11.82
CA GLY A 326 14.52 14.61 11.44
C GLY A 326 14.77 13.30 12.20
N SER A 327 13.80 12.82 12.99
CA SER A 327 13.98 11.60 13.80
C SER A 327 14.04 10.33 12.96
N ARG A 328 14.72 9.31 13.49
CA ARG A 328 14.64 7.97 12.92
C ARG A 328 13.21 7.43 13.10
N MET A 329 12.66 6.85 12.05
CA MET A 329 11.26 6.43 11.95
C MET A 329 10.23 7.57 11.93
N GLY A 330 10.65 8.84 11.76
CA GLY A 330 9.73 9.98 11.66
C GLY A 330 8.69 9.86 10.53
N HIS A 331 8.90 8.98 9.55
CA HIS A 331 7.95 8.68 8.47
C HIS A 331 6.74 7.83 8.90
N ILE A 332 6.74 7.28 10.12
CA ILE A 332 5.66 6.43 10.64
C ILE A 332 4.65 7.26 11.42
N ALA A 333 3.36 7.03 11.16
CA ALA A 333 2.24 7.57 11.93
C ALA A 333 2.17 6.93 13.33
N ALA A 334 2.98 7.44 14.27
CA ALA A 334 3.28 6.80 15.56
C ALA A 334 2.17 6.89 16.62
N GLU A 335 1.17 7.75 16.45
CA GLU A 335 0.10 7.91 17.44
C GLU A 335 -0.69 6.61 17.71
N ALA A 336 -1.44 6.65 18.82
CA ALA A 336 -2.35 5.60 19.23
C ALA A 336 -3.27 5.15 18.07
N LEU A 337 -3.37 3.83 17.95
CA LEU A 337 -4.20 3.18 16.95
C LEU A 337 -5.67 3.29 17.36
N PHE A 338 -6.52 3.65 16.40
CA PHE A 338 -7.96 3.60 16.62
C PHE A 338 -8.40 2.13 16.83
N PRO A 339 -9.26 1.84 17.82
CA PRO A 339 -9.79 0.50 18.04
C PRO A 339 -10.63 0.05 16.83
N ILE A 340 -10.28 -1.08 16.21
CA ILE A 340 -10.94 -1.57 14.98
C ILE A 340 -12.42 -1.89 15.24
N ASP A 341 -12.73 -2.33 16.45
CA ASP A 341 -14.08 -2.59 16.96
C ASP A 341 -14.99 -1.37 16.94
N LYS A 342 -14.41 -0.17 17.06
CA LYS A 342 -15.14 1.10 16.97
C LYS A 342 -15.24 1.62 15.55
N ALA A 343 -14.58 0.99 14.59
CA ALA A 343 -14.62 1.44 13.20
C ALA A 343 -16.03 1.24 12.63
N PRO A 344 -16.50 2.15 11.75
CA PRO A 344 -17.79 1.98 11.12
C PRO A 344 -17.86 0.69 10.29
N LEU A 345 -18.88 -0.12 10.54
CA LEU A 345 -19.13 -1.41 9.91
C LEU A 345 -20.12 -1.25 8.76
N ILE A 346 -19.78 -1.80 7.60
CA ILE A 346 -20.66 -1.89 6.43
C ILE A 346 -21.47 -3.17 6.52
N VAL A 347 -22.80 -3.03 6.44
CA VAL A 347 -23.76 -4.12 6.44
C VAL A 347 -24.61 -4.06 5.17
N GLY A 348 -24.66 -5.16 4.42
CA GLY A 348 -25.53 -5.28 3.25
C GLY A 348 -25.16 -6.45 2.34
N ALA A 349 -26.02 -6.71 1.34
CA ALA A 349 -25.74 -7.72 0.32
C ALA A 349 -24.56 -7.31 -0.57
N LYS A 350 -23.59 -8.21 -0.76
CA LYS A 350 -22.31 -7.95 -1.47
C LYS A 350 -22.52 -7.36 -2.87
N ASP A 351 -23.51 -7.86 -3.61
CA ASP A 351 -23.85 -7.42 -4.97
C ASP A 351 -24.66 -6.11 -5.03
N LYS A 352 -25.13 -5.60 -3.89
CA LYS A 352 -25.92 -4.36 -3.78
C LYS A 352 -25.18 -3.20 -3.13
N LEU A 353 -23.97 -3.39 -2.63
CA LEU A 353 -23.24 -2.33 -1.92
C LEU A 353 -23.06 -1.07 -2.78
N ALA A 354 -22.59 -1.24 -4.02
CA ALA A 354 -22.31 -0.14 -4.93
C ALA A 354 -23.56 0.73 -5.24
N SER A 355 -24.72 0.09 -5.45
CA SER A 355 -25.97 0.80 -5.76
C SER A 355 -26.60 1.52 -4.57
N LYS A 356 -26.14 1.22 -3.34
CA LYS A 356 -26.56 1.89 -2.12
C LYS A 356 -25.71 3.12 -1.78
N ILE A 357 -24.60 3.34 -2.48
CA ILE A 357 -23.84 4.58 -2.42
C ILE A 357 -24.59 5.66 -3.20
N LYS A 358 -24.91 6.76 -2.52
CA LYS A 358 -25.68 7.89 -3.09
C LYS A 358 -24.81 9.11 -3.26
N SER A 359 -25.03 9.86 -4.33
CA SER A 359 -24.42 11.18 -4.50
C SER A 359 -24.84 12.13 -3.37
N GLY A 360 -23.90 12.97 -2.95
CA GLY A 360 -24.06 14.00 -1.93
C GLY A 360 -24.42 15.36 -2.52
N ALA A 361 -24.29 16.41 -1.70
CA ALA A 361 -24.65 17.77 -2.08
C ALA A 361 -23.61 18.45 -2.99
N ALA A 362 -22.34 18.09 -2.86
CA ALA A 362 -21.25 18.61 -3.69
C ALA A 362 -20.80 17.59 -4.74
N ASN A 363 -20.09 18.08 -5.75
CA ASN A 363 -19.49 17.24 -6.77
C ASN A 363 -18.47 16.27 -6.15
N MET A 364 -18.41 15.04 -6.68
CA MET A 364 -17.58 13.94 -6.16
C MET A 364 -17.77 13.63 -4.66
N GLN A 365 -18.85 14.09 -4.04
CA GLN A 365 -19.21 13.73 -2.68
C GLN A 365 -20.30 12.65 -2.70
N PHE A 366 -20.20 11.67 -1.81
CA PHE A 366 -21.15 10.57 -1.69
C PHE A 366 -21.47 10.26 -0.22
N ASN A 367 -22.45 9.39 0.02
CA ASN A 367 -22.77 8.86 1.33
C ASN A 367 -23.12 7.37 1.27
N ALA A 368 -22.83 6.67 2.37
CA ALA A 368 -23.13 5.26 2.58
C ALA A 368 -24.02 5.05 3.83
N SER A 369 -24.83 6.05 4.21
CA SER A 369 -25.58 6.09 5.47
C SER A 369 -26.46 4.86 5.71
N ASN A 370 -26.98 4.25 4.64
CA ASN A 370 -27.83 3.06 4.68
C ASN A 370 -27.05 1.75 4.85
N LEU A 371 -25.75 1.78 4.61
CA LEU A 371 -24.85 0.63 4.75
C LEU A 371 -24.12 0.66 6.10
N ILE A 372 -23.92 1.83 6.69
CA ILE A 372 -23.18 1.98 7.94
C ILE A 372 -24.07 1.58 9.13
N TYR A 373 -23.61 0.58 9.90
CA TYR A 373 -24.34 0.04 11.05
C TYR A 373 -24.47 1.06 12.19
N GLN A 374 -23.36 1.66 12.63
CA GLN A 374 -23.34 2.52 13.80
C GLN A 374 -23.97 3.89 13.50
N ALA A 375 -24.93 4.30 14.32
CA ALA A 375 -25.71 5.53 14.13
C ALA A 375 -24.83 6.81 14.04
N GLN A 376 -23.79 6.89 14.88
CA GLN A 376 -22.88 8.05 14.92
C GLN A 376 -22.11 8.30 13.62
N TYR A 377 -21.98 7.28 12.77
CA TYR A 377 -21.23 7.35 11.51
C TYR A 377 -22.13 7.48 10.27
N LYS A 378 -23.45 7.56 10.44
CA LYS A 378 -24.38 7.64 9.29
C LYS A 378 -24.21 8.92 8.46
N ASN A 379 -23.66 9.98 9.04
CA ASN A 379 -23.45 11.25 8.34
C ASN A 379 -22.07 11.38 7.69
N LEU A 380 -21.26 10.31 7.70
CA LEU A 380 -19.95 10.32 7.05
C LEU A 380 -20.08 10.58 5.55
N LYS A 381 -19.22 11.47 5.08
CA LYS A 381 -19.11 11.84 3.67
C LYS A 381 -18.01 11.01 3.05
N LEU A 382 -18.32 10.37 1.93
CA LEU A 382 -17.34 9.74 1.07
C LEU A 382 -16.87 10.78 0.04
N VAL A 383 -15.56 11.01 -0.03
CA VAL A 383 -14.91 11.96 -0.96
C VAL A 383 -13.72 11.27 -1.64
N PRO A 384 -13.18 11.82 -2.75
CA PRO A 384 -11.98 11.27 -3.35
C PRO A 384 -10.83 11.20 -2.34
N PHE A 385 -10.18 10.05 -2.22
CA PHE A 385 -9.15 9.85 -1.21
C PHE A 385 -7.98 10.84 -1.33
N TYR A 386 -7.66 11.27 -2.55
CA TYR A 386 -6.61 12.28 -2.78
C TYR A 386 -6.94 13.66 -2.21
N GLU A 387 -8.19 13.94 -1.83
CA GLU A 387 -8.58 15.22 -1.21
C GLU A 387 -8.40 15.23 0.31
N ILE A 388 -8.42 14.06 0.95
CA ILE A 388 -8.29 13.94 2.40
C ILE A 388 -6.83 14.21 2.79
N GLN A 389 -6.58 15.22 3.62
CA GLN A 389 -5.26 15.57 4.10
C GLN A 389 -5.33 15.98 5.57
N GLY A 390 -4.32 15.61 6.37
CA GLY A 390 -4.23 16.04 7.77
C GLY A 390 -5.31 15.48 8.71
N SER A 391 -5.99 14.41 8.30
CA SER A 391 -7.11 13.78 9.02
C SER A 391 -6.92 12.28 9.11
N ARG A 392 -7.54 11.65 10.11
CA ARG A 392 -7.73 10.19 10.12
C ARG A 392 -8.87 9.81 9.19
N TYR A 393 -8.72 8.68 8.50
CA TYR A 393 -9.65 8.31 7.44
C TYR A 393 -10.02 6.82 7.43
N MET A 394 -11.13 6.52 6.77
CA MET A 394 -11.55 5.19 6.37
C MET A 394 -11.40 5.04 4.87
N LEU A 395 -10.56 4.11 4.46
CA LEU A 395 -10.35 3.73 3.06
C LEU A 395 -10.95 2.36 2.77
N TYR A 396 -10.63 1.37 3.62
CA TYR A 396 -11.28 0.07 3.67
C TYR A 396 -12.15 -0.04 4.91
N TRP A 397 -13.34 -0.62 4.73
CA TRP A 397 -14.35 -0.72 5.76
C TRP A 397 -14.57 -2.18 6.13
N PRO A 398 -14.67 -2.53 7.43
CA PRO A 398 -15.07 -3.87 7.80
C PRO A 398 -16.47 -4.13 7.22
N TYR A 399 -16.68 -5.34 6.73
CA TYR A 399 -17.90 -5.74 6.04
C TYR A 399 -18.54 -6.96 6.71
N THR A 400 -19.88 -7.02 6.68
CA THR A 400 -20.64 -8.24 6.88
C THR A 400 -21.98 -8.15 6.13
N ASN A 401 -22.62 -9.28 5.89
CA ASN A 401 -24.02 -9.29 5.47
C ASN A 401 -24.94 -9.27 6.70
N GLU A 402 -26.25 -9.13 6.49
CA GLU A 402 -27.21 -9.06 7.60
C GLU A 402 -27.19 -10.32 8.48
N ALA A 403 -27.03 -11.50 7.88
CA ALA A 403 -26.99 -12.77 8.60
C ALA A 403 -25.75 -12.92 9.51
N GLY A 404 -24.59 -12.43 9.06
CA GLY A 404 -23.32 -12.50 9.79
C GLY A 404 -23.10 -11.35 10.78
N LEU A 405 -24.08 -10.45 10.96
CA LEU A 405 -23.91 -9.27 11.80
C LEU A 405 -23.66 -9.62 13.27
N GLN A 406 -24.49 -10.49 13.85
CA GLN A 406 -24.36 -10.85 15.28
C GLN A 406 -23.04 -11.55 15.58
N GLU A 407 -22.62 -12.47 14.71
CA GLU A 407 -21.33 -13.14 14.85
C GLU A 407 -20.17 -12.13 14.76
N LYS A 408 -20.22 -11.21 13.79
CA LYS A 408 -19.19 -10.18 13.63
C LYS A 408 -19.08 -9.30 14.86
N LEU A 409 -20.20 -8.86 15.43
CA LEU A 409 -20.22 -8.06 16.66
C LEU A 409 -19.66 -8.83 17.86
N ALA A 410 -19.99 -10.12 17.99
CA ALA A 410 -19.45 -10.97 19.05
C ALA A 410 -17.94 -11.19 18.92
N GLN A 411 -17.43 -11.43 17.70
CA GLN A 411 -15.99 -11.55 17.43
C GLN A 411 -15.25 -10.26 17.80
N ILE A 412 -15.79 -9.12 17.36
CA ILE A 412 -15.25 -7.79 17.66
C ILE A 412 -15.16 -7.58 19.17
N SER A 413 -16.25 -7.83 19.91
CA SER A 413 -16.30 -7.67 21.36
C SER A 413 -15.34 -8.62 22.10
N LYS A 414 -15.18 -9.86 21.61
CA LYS A 414 -14.24 -10.83 22.19
C LYS A 414 -12.78 -10.39 22.06
N ILE A 415 -12.40 -9.88 20.88
CA ILE A 415 -11.04 -9.37 20.64
C ILE A 415 -10.76 -8.15 21.54
N GLU A 416 -11.71 -7.23 21.64
CA GLU A 416 -11.57 -6.05 22.50
C GLU A 416 -11.45 -6.43 23.97
N LYS A 417 -12.28 -7.37 24.45
CA LYS A 417 -12.22 -7.85 25.83
C LYS A 417 -10.87 -8.49 26.15
N ALA A 418 -10.38 -9.38 25.29
CA ALA A 418 -9.08 -10.03 25.49
C ALA A 418 -7.92 -9.01 25.51
N LYS A 419 -7.98 -7.99 24.65
CA LYS A 419 -6.98 -6.92 24.64
C LYS A 419 -7.06 -6.06 25.91
N ASN A 420 -8.25 -5.64 26.31
CA ASN A 420 -8.44 -4.83 27.52
C ASN A 420 -8.03 -5.59 28.79
N GLU A 421 -8.29 -6.90 28.86
CA GLU A 421 -7.83 -7.76 29.97
C GLU A 421 -6.30 -7.85 30.01
N LEU A 422 -5.65 -8.02 28.86
CA LEU A 422 -4.19 -8.03 28.76
C LEU A 422 -3.57 -6.67 29.14
N ASP A 423 -4.09 -5.58 28.60
CA ASP A 423 -3.62 -4.23 28.90
C ASP A 423 -3.83 -3.88 30.39
N ALA A 424 -4.96 -4.28 30.99
CA ALA A 424 -5.23 -4.05 32.41
C ALA A 424 -4.25 -4.79 33.34
N GLN A 425 -3.72 -5.93 32.90
CA GLN A 425 -2.70 -6.70 33.62
C GLN A 425 -1.27 -6.27 33.27
N THR A 426 -1.07 -5.43 32.26
CA THR A 426 0.27 -4.99 31.84
C THR A 426 0.77 -3.85 32.72
N VAL A 427 2.01 -3.98 33.20
CA VAL A 427 2.74 -2.94 33.94
C VAL A 427 3.75 -2.24 33.03
N ASP A 428 4.45 -3.01 32.20
CA ASP A 428 5.41 -2.49 31.21
C ASP A 428 5.51 -3.43 30.02
N MET A 429 5.94 -2.93 28.87
CA MET A 429 6.01 -3.71 27.63
C MET A 429 7.08 -3.19 26.67
N ILE A 430 7.84 -4.13 26.10
CA ILE A 430 8.88 -3.88 25.12
C ILE A 430 8.57 -4.70 23.86
N ASN A 431 8.34 -4.01 22.75
CA ASN A 431 8.36 -4.64 21.43
C ASN A 431 9.82 -4.77 20.98
N THR A 432 10.35 -5.97 21.10
CA THR A 432 11.76 -6.26 20.80
C THR A 432 12.07 -6.11 19.31
N GLY A 433 13.27 -5.65 18.97
CA GLY A 433 13.69 -5.39 17.60
C GLY A 433 13.20 -4.06 17.02
N GLU A 434 12.26 -3.37 17.68
CA GLU A 434 11.84 -2.01 17.33
C GLU A 434 12.73 -0.97 18.04
N GLN A 435 13.27 -0.01 17.28
CA GLN A 435 14.28 0.89 17.82
C GLN A 435 13.79 1.76 18.99
N GLN A 436 12.59 2.33 18.89
CA GLN A 436 12.11 3.26 19.93
C GLN A 436 11.77 2.53 21.24
N PRO A 437 11.00 1.42 21.25
CA PRO A 437 10.80 0.63 22.46
C PRO A 437 12.12 0.16 23.08
N GLU A 438 13.09 -0.29 22.27
CA GLU A 438 14.38 -0.72 22.81
C GLU A 438 15.18 0.43 23.42
N SER A 439 15.15 1.61 22.81
CA SER A 439 15.80 2.81 23.34
C SER A 439 15.16 3.30 24.63
N ASP A 440 13.82 3.32 24.70
CA ASP A 440 13.06 3.75 25.88
C ASP A 440 13.33 2.85 27.11
N HIS A 441 13.78 1.61 26.86
CA HIS A 441 14.12 0.62 27.87
C HIS A 441 15.62 0.35 27.96
N ASN A 442 16.46 1.33 27.60
CA ASN A 442 17.92 1.29 27.80
C ASN A 442 18.59 0.00 27.29
N PHE A 443 18.24 -0.41 26.06
CA PHE A 443 18.78 -1.62 25.44
C PHE A 443 20.31 -1.67 25.44
N LYS A 444 20.85 -2.83 25.81
CA LYS A 444 22.28 -3.18 25.74
C LYS A 444 22.43 -4.59 25.21
N GLY A 445 23.51 -4.88 24.49
CA GLY A 445 23.79 -6.26 24.08
C GLY A 445 25.06 -6.42 23.25
N GLU A 446 25.46 -7.68 23.10
CA GLU A 446 26.59 -8.12 22.29
C GLU A 446 26.12 -9.19 21.30
N GLN A 447 26.69 -9.21 20.10
CA GLN A 447 26.34 -10.19 19.03
C GLN A 447 24.84 -10.33 18.78
N THR A 448 24.11 -9.21 18.84
CA THR A 448 22.65 -9.19 18.69
C THR A 448 22.25 -9.06 17.23
N GLU A 449 21.16 -9.73 16.84
CA GLU A 449 20.48 -9.48 15.57
C GLU A 449 19.03 -9.06 15.86
N ASN A 450 18.45 -8.25 14.97
CA ASN A 450 17.02 -8.01 14.92
C ASN A 450 16.49 -8.26 13.51
N GLY A 451 15.18 -8.43 13.44
CA GLY A 451 14.47 -8.54 12.19
C GLY A 451 12.99 -8.65 12.44
N THR A 452 12.29 -9.17 11.45
CA THR A 452 10.87 -9.42 11.50
C THR A 452 10.62 -10.85 11.07
N PHE A 453 9.74 -11.56 11.76
CA PHE A 453 9.29 -12.89 11.36
C PHE A 453 7.80 -12.99 11.61
N LEU A 454 7.03 -13.48 10.61
CA LEU A 454 5.56 -13.53 10.62
C LEU A 454 4.92 -12.27 11.23
N GLU A 455 5.29 -11.11 10.72
CA GLU A 455 4.73 -9.81 11.10
C GLU A 455 5.06 -9.28 12.51
N ARG A 456 5.92 -9.96 13.28
CA ARG A 456 6.40 -9.49 14.60
C ARG A 456 7.90 -9.21 14.56
N HIS A 457 8.31 -8.04 15.06
CA HIS A 457 9.71 -7.73 15.26
C HIS A 457 10.30 -8.65 16.31
N PHE A 458 11.56 -9.02 16.15
CA PHE A 458 12.27 -9.80 17.15
C PHE A 458 13.64 -9.23 17.44
N ARG A 459 14.14 -9.58 18.62
CA ARG A 459 15.56 -9.55 18.92
C ARG A 459 16.06 -10.92 19.34
N ASN A 460 17.27 -11.25 18.91
CA ASN A 460 18.03 -12.40 19.37
C ASN A 460 19.50 -12.01 19.60
N SER A 461 20.29 -12.96 20.11
CA SER A 461 21.73 -12.79 20.26
C SER A 461 22.44 -14.14 20.34
N LYS A 462 23.66 -14.21 19.82
CA LYS A 462 24.58 -15.34 20.06
C LYS A 462 25.33 -15.25 21.40
N ASP A 463 25.25 -14.09 22.04
CA ASP A 463 25.82 -13.83 23.35
C ASP A 463 24.71 -13.34 24.31
N TRP A 464 24.54 -12.04 24.52
CA TRP A 464 23.51 -11.53 25.42
C TRP A 464 22.87 -10.22 24.97
N PHE A 465 21.70 -9.92 25.53
CA PHE A 465 21.12 -8.57 25.53
C PHE A 465 20.26 -8.31 26.78
N SER A 466 20.06 -7.05 27.14
CA SER A 466 19.23 -6.64 28.27
C SER A 466 18.39 -5.38 28.00
N TYR A 467 17.36 -5.22 28.81
CA TYR A 467 16.51 -4.03 28.89
C TYR A 467 16.25 -3.66 30.36
N GLU A 468 15.82 -2.42 30.60
CA GLU A 468 15.35 -1.93 31.89
C GLU A 468 13.82 -1.84 31.90
N LEU A 469 13.17 -2.69 32.71
CA LEU A 469 11.72 -2.70 32.93
C LEU A 469 11.33 -1.70 34.02
N ASN A 470 10.23 -0.97 33.80
CA ASN A 470 9.64 -0.01 34.71
C ASN A 470 8.49 -0.61 35.53
N ASN A 471 8.66 -0.72 36.84
CA ASN A 471 7.67 -1.25 37.78
C ASN A 471 7.35 -0.23 38.89
N ARG A 472 6.96 0.99 38.50
CA ARG A 472 6.85 2.16 39.39
C ARG A 472 6.02 1.94 40.67
N ASN A 473 5.03 1.05 40.63
CA ASN A 473 4.15 0.77 41.76
C ASN A 473 4.41 -0.62 42.40
N LEU A 474 5.50 -1.31 42.02
CA LEU A 474 5.85 -2.67 42.46
C LEU A 474 4.77 -3.74 42.24
N ASN A 475 3.78 -3.46 41.38
CA ASN A 475 2.68 -4.36 41.07
C ASN A 475 3.07 -5.42 40.03
N GLY A 476 4.16 -5.20 39.28
CA GLY A 476 4.69 -6.17 38.33
C GLY A 476 5.29 -7.37 39.06
N ASN A 477 4.67 -8.52 38.93
CA ASN A 477 5.09 -9.77 39.57
C ASN A 477 5.36 -10.91 38.58
N LYS A 478 5.08 -10.73 37.28
CA LYS A 478 5.29 -11.76 36.26
C LYS A 478 6.00 -11.21 35.03
N LEU A 479 6.91 -11.99 34.47
CA LEU A 479 7.53 -11.73 33.18
C LEU A 479 6.89 -12.62 32.12
N ARG A 480 6.27 -12.03 31.10
CA ARG A 480 5.73 -12.72 29.93
C ARG A 480 6.63 -12.47 28.73
N LEU A 481 6.98 -13.54 28.01
CA LEU A 481 7.73 -13.48 26.75
C LEU A 481 6.88 -14.08 25.62
N THR A 482 6.94 -13.45 24.44
CA THR A 482 6.39 -14.02 23.21
C THR A 482 7.49 -14.68 22.39
N LEU A 483 7.30 -15.96 22.05
CA LEU A 483 8.24 -16.82 21.32
C LEU A 483 7.55 -17.49 20.11
N TYR A 484 8.32 -18.15 19.24
CA TYR A 484 7.78 -18.89 18.09
C TYR A 484 7.90 -20.41 18.29
N GLY A 485 6.80 -21.13 18.09
CA GLY A 485 6.67 -22.51 18.55
C GLY A 485 7.47 -23.56 17.79
N LYS A 486 8.01 -23.22 16.62
CA LYS A 486 8.91 -24.09 15.84
C LYS A 486 10.40 -23.84 16.07
N ASP A 487 10.77 -22.84 16.88
CA ASP A 487 12.19 -22.63 17.20
C ASP A 487 12.74 -23.85 17.95
N LYS A 488 13.94 -24.31 17.53
CA LYS A 488 14.63 -25.47 18.09
C LYS A 488 16.09 -25.14 18.36
N ASN A 489 16.66 -25.74 19.40
CA ASN A 489 18.09 -25.62 19.74
C ASN A 489 18.53 -24.15 19.96
N LYS A 490 17.64 -23.33 20.52
CA LYS A 490 17.91 -21.94 20.93
C LYS A 490 17.65 -21.82 22.42
N ASN A 491 18.61 -22.30 23.20
CA ASN A 491 18.56 -22.37 24.67
C ASN A 491 19.26 -21.16 25.28
N PHE A 492 18.61 -20.54 26.26
CA PHE A 492 19.08 -19.31 26.89
C PHE A 492 18.55 -19.15 28.31
N GLU A 493 19.21 -18.29 29.07
CA GLU A 493 18.89 -17.98 30.47
C GLU A 493 18.33 -16.57 30.57
N VAL A 494 17.38 -16.39 31.49
CA VAL A 494 16.73 -15.10 31.77
C VAL A 494 17.07 -14.70 33.18
N TYR A 495 17.61 -13.50 33.34
CA TYR A 495 18.00 -12.91 34.61
C TYR A 495 17.18 -11.66 34.91
N ILE A 496 16.87 -11.46 36.19
CA ILE A 496 16.35 -10.19 36.71
C ILE A 496 17.35 -9.65 37.73
N ASN A 497 17.87 -8.44 37.50
CA ASN A 497 18.86 -7.80 38.37
C ASN A 497 20.06 -8.72 38.71
N GLN A 498 20.61 -9.37 37.67
CA GLN A 498 21.74 -10.31 37.75
C GLN A 498 21.44 -11.64 38.48
N ILE A 499 20.21 -11.88 38.92
CA ILE A 499 19.79 -13.15 39.54
C ILE A 499 19.03 -13.97 38.51
N LEU A 500 19.40 -15.25 38.37
CA LEU A 500 18.78 -16.17 37.42
C LEU A 500 17.30 -16.36 37.78
N LEU A 501 16.41 -16.04 36.84
CA LEU A 501 14.97 -16.24 36.97
C LEU A 501 14.56 -17.61 36.43
N THR A 502 15.02 -17.96 35.23
CA THR A 502 14.66 -19.20 34.54
C THR A 502 15.63 -19.54 33.40
N THR A 503 15.58 -20.80 32.96
CA THR A 503 16.27 -21.30 31.76
C THR A 503 15.23 -21.78 30.75
N ILE A 504 15.32 -21.29 29.52
CA ILE A 504 14.39 -21.63 28.43
C ILE A 504 15.09 -22.57 27.45
N ASN A 505 14.46 -23.73 27.21
CA ASN A 505 14.91 -24.71 26.22
C ASN A 505 13.80 -24.90 25.18
N LEU A 506 14.13 -24.74 23.89
CA LEU A 506 13.17 -24.83 22.80
C LEU A 506 13.36 -26.12 21.99
N ASP A 507 12.32 -26.95 21.96
CA ASP A 507 12.28 -28.24 21.26
C ASP A 507 11.42 -28.19 19.97
N GLY A 508 10.79 -27.05 19.70
CA GLY A 508 9.91 -26.80 18.56
C GLY A 508 8.59 -27.57 18.59
N SER A 509 8.13 -28.00 19.78
CA SER A 509 6.89 -28.75 19.98
C SER A 509 5.64 -27.88 20.08
N LYS A 510 5.78 -26.55 20.17
CA LYS A 510 4.68 -25.61 20.47
C LYS A 510 3.88 -25.16 19.24
N GLY A 511 4.10 -25.80 18.09
CA GLY A 511 3.30 -25.60 16.89
C GLY A 511 3.77 -24.45 16.00
N ASP A 512 3.07 -24.28 14.88
CA ASP A 512 3.38 -23.31 13.82
C ASP A 512 2.81 -21.91 14.09
N GLY A 513 3.09 -21.37 15.28
CA GLY A 513 2.53 -20.10 15.72
C GLY A 513 3.32 -19.46 16.85
N PHE A 514 2.99 -18.20 17.15
CA PHE A 514 3.49 -17.55 18.35
C PHE A 514 2.80 -18.14 19.58
N TYR A 515 3.55 -18.24 20.66
CA TYR A 515 3.03 -18.63 21.96
C TYR A 515 3.73 -17.81 23.04
N GLU A 516 3.08 -17.70 24.19
CA GLU A 516 3.63 -16.95 25.31
C GLU A 516 4.03 -17.87 26.47
N VAL A 517 5.10 -17.48 27.16
CA VAL A 517 5.58 -18.10 28.39
C VAL A 517 5.59 -17.06 29.50
N GLU A 518 5.19 -17.46 30.70
CA GLU A 518 5.08 -16.57 31.86
C GLU A 518 5.91 -17.11 33.03
N PHE A 519 6.59 -16.22 33.75
CA PHE A 519 7.44 -16.55 34.89
C PHE A 519 7.17 -15.60 36.06
N GLU A 520 6.91 -16.16 37.24
CA GLU A 520 6.76 -15.39 38.49
C GLU A 520 8.10 -14.78 38.90
N ILE A 521 8.13 -13.46 39.11
CA ILE A 521 9.26 -12.71 39.65
C ILE A 521 9.16 -12.74 41.18
N PRO A 522 10.12 -13.35 41.89
CA PRO A 522 10.13 -13.39 43.35
C PRO A 522 10.06 -11.98 43.96
N SER A 523 9.35 -11.81 45.06
CA SER A 523 9.18 -10.52 45.74
C SER A 523 10.50 -9.83 46.09
N THR A 524 11.55 -10.60 46.38
CA THR A 524 12.90 -10.12 46.66
C THR A 524 13.60 -9.45 45.47
N LEU A 525 13.17 -9.75 44.24
CA LEU A 525 13.74 -9.20 43.00
C LEU A 525 12.97 -7.98 42.47
N ARG A 526 11.75 -7.75 43.00
CA ARG A 526 10.86 -6.67 42.55
C ARG A 526 11.38 -5.32 43.00
N LYS A 527 11.70 -4.45 42.04
CA LYS A 527 12.16 -3.07 42.25
C LYS A 527 11.46 -2.17 41.25
N GLU A 528 11.45 -0.85 41.50
CA GLU A 528 10.84 0.14 40.60
C GLU A 528 11.45 0.11 39.19
N LYS A 529 12.74 -0.23 39.09
CA LYS A 529 13.43 -0.52 37.85
C LYS A 529 14.11 -1.87 37.97
N MET A 530 13.96 -2.71 36.95
CA MET A 530 14.52 -4.06 36.93
C MET A 530 15.25 -4.29 35.60
N GLU A 531 16.52 -4.66 35.66
CA GLU A 531 17.20 -5.14 34.46
C GLU A 531 16.73 -6.56 34.16
N VAL A 532 16.14 -6.76 32.97
CA VAL A 532 15.91 -8.09 32.40
C VAL A 532 17.01 -8.39 31.39
N LYS A 533 17.75 -9.48 31.59
CA LYS A 533 18.88 -9.88 30.74
C LYS A 533 18.69 -11.30 30.21
N PHE A 534 18.91 -11.46 28.90
CA PHE A 534 18.85 -12.72 28.18
C PHE A 534 20.25 -13.14 27.77
N VAL A 535 20.66 -14.35 28.13
CA VAL A 535 22.04 -14.85 27.90
C VAL A 535 21.98 -16.20 27.18
N ALA A 536 22.65 -16.29 26.03
CA ALA A 536 22.78 -17.54 25.30
C ALA A 536 23.59 -18.57 26.10
N GLN A 537 23.13 -19.82 26.12
CA GLN A 537 23.92 -20.90 26.69
C GLN A 537 25.13 -21.25 25.79
N GLN A 538 26.10 -21.96 26.35
CA GLN A 538 27.30 -22.37 25.61
C GLN A 538 26.92 -23.15 24.33
N LYS A 539 27.47 -22.72 23.18
CA LYS A 539 27.17 -23.28 21.83
C LYS A 539 25.69 -23.18 21.43
N SER A 540 24.98 -22.17 21.93
CA SER A 540 23.57 -21.88 21.63
C SER A 540 23.39 -20.41 21.24
N GLN A 541 22.15 -19.95 21.10
CA GLN A 541 21.76 -18.55 20.92
C GLN A 541 20.46 -18.28 21.68
N VAL A 542 20.23 -17.02 22.05
CA VAL A 542 18.91 -16.55 22.49
C VAL A 542 17.92 -16.72 21.34
N ALA A 543 16.73 -17.23 21.63
CA ALA A 543 15.69 -17.37 20.62
C ALA A 543 15.23 -16.01 20.09
N ASN A 544 14.46 -16.02 19.01
CA ASN A 544 13.75 -14.81 18.61
C ASN A 544 12.72 -14.50 19.70
N ILE A 545 12.97 -13.46 20.48
CA ILE A 545 11.99 -12.89 21.42
C ILE A 545 11.25 -11.82 20.64
N TYR A 546 9.91 -11.86 20.67
CA TYR A 546 9.05 -10.96 19.90
C TYR A 546 8.37 -9.87 20.73
N GLU A 547 8.21 -10.12 22.04
CA GLU A 547 7.65 -9.18 23.01
C GLU A 547 8.18 -9.58 24.39
N VAL A 548 8.53 -8.59 25.19
CA VAL A 548 8.80 -8.74 26.63
C VAL A 548 7.77 -7.90 27.37
N ARG A 549 7.01 -8.50 28.27
CA ARG A 549 5.94 -7.82 29.00
C ARG A 549 6.02 -8.10 30.49
N LEU A 550 5.96 -7.04 31.30
CA LEU A 550 5.86 -7.12 32.76
C LEU A 550 4.37 -7.08 33.13
N MET A 551 3.93 -8.06 33.90
CA MET A 551 2.52 -8.34 34.22
C MET A 551 2.25 -8.24 35.73
N LYS A 552 1.01 -7.88 36.09
CA LYS A 552 0.47 -7.84 37.47
C LYS A 552 0.14 -9.20 38.03
#